data_AF-A0A3B9G7Z2-F1
#
_entry.id   AF-A0A3B9G7Z2-F1
#
_cell.length_a   1.000
_cell.length_b   1.000
_cell.length_c   1.000
_cell.angle_alpha   90.00
_cell.angle_beta   90.00
_cell.angle_gamma   90.00
#
_symmetry.space_group_name_H-M   'P 1'
#
loop_
_entity.id
_entity.type
_entity.pdbx_description
1 polymer ?
#
loop_
_entity_poly.entity_id
_entity_poly.type
_entity_poly.pdbx_seq_one_letter_code
_entity_poly.pdbx_strand_id
1 'polypeptide(L)'
;HDGEVELDSSIMNGDDLSAGATTGVKTVRNPILLALAILKNSPHVMLMGQGAEAFAKNQGLESVENDYFYTERRYQQLMRAQAVKDGTALSESPDDDFEPQIFSTVGAVAIDRNGTIVAGTSTGGMTNKRFGRIGDSPIIGAGTYADSRYCGISATGHGEYFIRAAVAHDICARVNYKKISLQKAADEVIQHKLVRMGGEGGIIGIDAKANISFSFNTPGMYRAGIDKTGKMEIAIFR
;
A
#
# COMPACT_ATOMS: atom_id res chain seq x y z
N HIS A 1 -10.61 21.96 -6.16
CA HIS A 1 -10.72 20.76 -5.31
C HIS A 1 -10.85 21.21 -3.88
N ASP A 2 -11.71 20.56 -3.11
CA ASP A 2 -12.14 21.04 -1.79
C ASP A 2 -11.11 20.74 -0.68
N GLY A 3 -9.92 20.24 -1.05
CA GLY A 3 -8.81 19.99 -0.12
C GLY A 3 -9.01 18.79 0.80
N GLU A 4 -10.07 18.01 0.60
CA GLU A 4 -10.41 16.87 1.45
C GLU A 4 -9.47 15.68 1.28
N VAL A 5 -9.26 14.95 2.38
CA VAL A 5 -8.49 13.70 2.40
C VAL A 5 -9.41 12.52 2.10
N GLU A 6 -9.00 11.67 1.17
CA GLU A 6 -9.68 10.42 0.81
C GLU A 6 -8.72 9.26 0.98
N LEU A 7 -9.11 8.26 1.77
CA LEU A 7 -8.24 7.20 2.22
C LEU A 7 -8.62 5.85 1.59
N ASP A 8 -7.59 5.06 1.28
CA ASP A 8 -7.71 3.73 0.70
C ASP A 8 -6.89 2.73 1.51
N SER A 9 -7.37 1.49 1.65
CA SER A 9 -6.63 0.42 2.31
C SER A 9 -7.10 -0.97 1.88
N SER A 10 -6.24 -1.96 2.05
CA SER A 10 -6.63 -3.37 1.99
C SER A 10 -5.80 -4.24 2.93
N ILE A 11 -6.35 -5.41 3.25
CA ILE A 11 -5.70 -6.47 4.01
C ILE A 11 -6.09 -7.83 3.42
N MET A 12 -5.14 -8.77 3.40
CA MET A 12 -5.35 -10.12 2.88
C MET A 12 -4.74 -11.17 3.81
N ASN A 13 -5.52 -12.21 4.10
CA ASN A 13 -5.08 -13.42 4.78
C ASN A 13 -4.60 -14.45 3.75
N GLY A 14 -3.38 -14.94 3.92
CA GLY A 14 -2.75 -15.87 2.99
C GLY A 14 -3.20 -17.33 3.13
N ASP A 15 -3.88 -17.70 4.22
CA ASP A 15 -4.27 -19.11 4.45
C ASP A 15 -5.46 -19.54 3.58
N ASP A 16 -6.46 -18.68 3.50
CA ASP A 16 -7.71 -18.91 2.76
C ASP A 16 -7.93 -17.91 1.62
N LEU A 17 -6.96 -17.00 1.40
CA LEU A 17 -7.03 -15.91 0.42
C LEU A 17 -8.17 -14.92 0.68
N SER A 18 -8.77 -14.93 1.88
CA SER A 18 -9.76 -13.92 2.26
C SER A 18 -9.14 -12.53 2.31
N ALA A 19 -9.91 -11.53 1.89
CA ALA A 19 -9.44 -10.16 1.79
C ALA A 19 -10.55 -9.18 2.14
N GLY A 20 -10.14 -8.01 2.62
CA GLY A 20 -10.99 -6.87 2.84
C GLY A 20 -10.31 -5.60 2.36
N ALA A 21 -11.07 -4.71 1.73
CA ALA A 21 -10.56 -3.49 1.13
C ALA A 21 -11.59 -2.36 1.19
N THR A 22 -11.10 -1.12 1.28
CA THR A 22 -11.93 0.08 1.25
C THR A 22 -11.25 1.18 0.44
N THR A 23 -12.04 2.04 -0.18
CA THR A 23 -11.54 3.19 -0.95
C THR A 23 -12.45 4.40 -0.83
N GLY A 24 -11.86 5.59 -0.90
CA GLY A 24 -12.58 6.86 -0.92
C GLY A 24 -13.31 7.18 0.38
N VAL A 25 -12.87 6.65 1.52
CA VAL A 25 -13.42 7.01 2.84
C VAL A 25 -12.74 8.28 3.35
N LYS A 26 -13.51 9.14 4.01
CA LYS A 26 -13.11 10.48 4.43
C LYS A 26 -13.15 10.67 5.94
N THR A 27 -13.94 9.88 6.65
CA THR A 27 -14.19 10.07 8.09
C THR A 27 -13.70 8.91 8.95
N VAL A 28 -13.33 7.77 8.36
CA VAL A 28 -12.89 6.59 9.12
C VAL A 28 -11.45 6.78 9.59
N ARG A 29 -11.23 6.91 10.90
CA ARG A 29 -9.91 7.24 11.49
C ARG A 29 -8.80 6.29 11.04
N ASN A 30 -9.09 4.99 11.01
CA ASN A 30 -8.14 3.95 10.62
C ASN A 30 -8.73 3.08 9.49
N PRO A 31 -8.50 3.43 8.21
CA PRO A 31 -9.01 2.67 7.06
C PRO A 31 -8.61 1.19 7.08
N ILE A 32 -7.42 0.84 7.60
CA ILE A 32 -6.98 -0.56 7.69
C ILE A 32 -7.87 -1.39 8.64
N LEU A 33 -8.44 -0.78 9.68
CA LEU A 33 -9.39 -1.46 10.57
C LEU A 33 -10.75 -1.68 9.87
N LEU A 34 -11.15 -0.77 8.99
CA LEU A 34 -12.31 -0.96 8.12
C LEU A 34 -12.08 -2.10 7.12
N ALA A 35 -10.91 -2.15 6.46
CA ALA A 35 -10.54 -3.28 5.61
C ALA A 35 -10.59 -4.61 6.39
N LEU A 36 -10.07 -4.66 7.62
CA LEU A 36 -10.16 -5.83 8.49
C LEU A 36 -11.61 -6.19 8.87
N ALA A 37 -12.46 -5.20 9.14
CA ALA A 37 -13.87 -5.42 9.45
C ALA A 37 -14.65 -5.94 8.23
N ILE A 38 -14.32 -5.47 7.02
CA ILE A 38 -14.90 -5.98 5.76
C ILE A 38 -14.55 -7.46 5.59
N LEU A 39 -13.28 -7.83 5.80
CA LEU A 39 -12.81 -9.22 5.75
C LEU A 39 -13.57 -10.10 6.73
N LYS A 40 -13.73 -9.66 7.99
CA LYS A 40 -14.28 -10.49 9.07
C LYS A 40 -15.81 -10.53 9.14
N ASN A 41 -16.46 -9.42 8.79
CA ASN A 41 -17.86 -9.16 9.15
C ASN A 41 -18.73 -8.85 7.92
N SER A 42 -18.28 -9.24 6.72
CA SER A 42 -19.06 -9.10 5.48
C SER A 42 -18.80 -10.25 4.52
N PRO A 43 -19.72 -10.55 3.59
CA PRO A 43 -19.47 -11.48 2.48
C PRO A 43 -18.73 -10.81 1.30
N HIS A 44 -18.27 -9.57 1.46
CA HIS A 44 -17.69 -8.75 0.39
C HIS A 44 -16.18 -8.60 0.57
N VAL A 45 -15.47 -8.42 -0.55
CA VAL A 45 -14.03 -8.14 -0.53
C VAL A 45 -13.76 -6.63 -0.45
N MET A 46 -14.55 -5.80 -1.11
CA MET A 46 -14.25 -4.37 -1.24
C MET A 46 -15.51 -3.51 -1.15
N LEU A 47 -15.47 -2.47 -0.32
CA LEU A 47 -16.50 -1.42 -0.23
C LEU A 47 -15.90 -0.06 -0.60
N MET A 48 -16.74 0.91 -0.99
CA MET A 48 -16.27 2.26 -1.32
C MET A 48 -17.15 3.38 -0.76
N GLY A 49 -16.52 4.53 -0.53
CA GLY A 49 -17.17 5.81 -0.22
C GLY A 49 -18.21 5.70 0.90
N GLN A 50 -19.36 6.34 0.71
CA GLN A 50 -20.43 6.41 1.71
C GLN A 50 -20.94 5.04 2.15
N GLY A 51 -20.95 4.03 1.26
CA GLY A 51 -21.35 2.67 1.62
C GLY A 51 -20.36 2.02 2.60
N ALA A 52 -19.07 2.25 2.38
CA ALA A 52 -18.02 1.79 3.28
C ALA A 52 -18.07 2.53 4.64
N GLU A 53 -18.38 3.83 4.66
CA GLU A 53 -18.54 4.59 5.90
C GLU A 53 -19.78 4.15 6.70
N ALA A 54 -20.91 3.90 6.03
CA ALA A 54 -22.09 3.36 6.69
C ALA A 54 -21.81 1.98 7.32
N PHE A 55 -21.06 1.12 6.61
CA PHE A 55 -20.60 -0.14 7.16
C PHE A 55 -19.68 0.08 8.37
N ALA A 56 -18.69 0.98 8.28
CA ALA A 56 -17.78 1.30 9.38
C ALA A 56 -18.52 1.73 10.65
N LYS A 57 -19.55 2.58 10.50
CA LYS A 57 -20.42 3.02 11.59
C LYS A 57 -21.17 1.84 12.22
N ASN A 58 -21.72 0.93 11.42
CA ASN A 58 -22.41 -0.26 11.92
C ASN A 58 -21.46 -1.22 12.66
N GLN A 59 -20.17 -1.23 12.29
CA GLN A 59 -19.13 -2.00 12.98
C GLN A 59 -18.58 -1.29 14.23
N GLY A 60 -19.06 -0.09 14.57
CA GLY A 60 -18.60 0.68 15.72
C GLY A 60 -17.18 1.23 15.58
N LEU A 61 -16.69 1.42 14.35
CA LEU A 61 -15.38 2.02 14.12
C LEU A 61 -15.41 3.53 14.40
N GLU A 62 -14.30 4.05 14.91
CA GLU A 62 -14.16 5.48 15.22
C GLU A 62 -14.24 6.32 13.94
N SER A 63 -15.13 7.31 13.98
CA SER A 63 -15.28 8.34 12.96
C SER A 63 -14.69 9.64 13.48
N VAL A 64 -13.96 10.33 12.61
CA VAL A 64 -13.38 11.65 12.83
C VAL A 64 -13.83 12.59 11.71
N GLU A 65 -13.82 13.88 11.98
CA GLU A 65 -13.97 14.89 10.93
C GLU A 65 -12.75 14.85 9.99
N ASN A 66 -12.93 15.28 8.72
CA ASN A 66 -11.88 15.13 7.71
C ASN A 66 -10.62 15.96 8.04
N ASP A 67 -10.78 17.08 8.75
CA ASP A 67 -9.70 17.96 9.20
C ASP A 67 -8.75 17.27 10.20
N TYR A 68 -9.16 16.16 10.82
CA TYR A 68 -8.28 15.31 11.63
C TYR A 68 -7.04 14.85 10.85
N PHE A 69 -7.18 14.62 9.54
CA PHE A 69 -6.08 14.18 8.67
C PHE A 69 -5.24 15.35 8.11
N TYR A 70 -5.64 16.59 8.40
CA TYR A 70 -4.92 17.77 7.96
C TYR A 70 -3.53 17.83 8.59
N THR A 71 -2.54 18.16 7.77
CA THR A 71 -1.26 18.64 8.27
C THR A 71 -0.84 19.82 7.41
N GLU A 72 -0.24 20.83 8.05
CA GLU A 72 0.26 22.01 7.35
C GLU A 72 1.19 21.61 6.20
N ARG A 73 2.05 20.62 6.44
CA ARG A 73 2.98 20.07 5.44
C ARG A 73 2.28 19.56 4.18
N ARG A 74 1.23 18.73 4.31
CA ARG A 74 0.49 18.19 3.16
C ARG A 74 -0.34 19.26 2.46
N TYR A 75 -0.84 20.24 3.20
CA TYR A 75 -1.53 21.37 2.62
C TYR A 75 -0.61 22.23 1.75
N GLN A 76 0.61 22.53 2.20
CA GLN A 76 1.59 23.26 1.39
C GLN A 76 1.99 22.49 0.11
N GLN A 77 2.08 21.15 0.19
CA GLN A 77 2.27 20.31 -0.99
C GLN A 77 1.09 20.41 -1.97
N LEU A 78 -0.15 20.45 -1.47
CA LEU A 78 -1.34 20.66 -2.30
C LEU A 78 -1.31 22.02 -3.00
N MET A 79 -0.97 23.09 -2.27
CA MET A 79 -0.87 24.45 -2.83
C MET A 79 0.17 24.52 -3.95
N ARG A 80 1.36 23.92 -3.75
CA ARG A 80 2.39 23.83 -4.78
C ARG A 80 1.93 23.03 -6.00
N ALA A 81 1.27 21.89 -5.79
CA ALA A 81 0.75 21.07 -6.89
C ALA A 81 -0.32 21.81 -7.72
N GLN A 82 -1.17 22.62 -7.08
CA GLN A 82 -2.20 23.40 -7.74
C GLN A 82 -1.67 24.63 -8.48
N ALA A 83 -0.50 25.16 -8.07
CA ALA A 83 0.18 26.24 -8.79
C ALA A 83 0.71 25.79 -10.17
N VAL A 84 0.87 24.49 -10.39
CA VAL A 84 1.22 23.89 -11.69
C VAL A 84 -0.05 23.43 -12.41
N LYS A 85 -0.21 23.79 -13.68
CA LYS A 85 -1.36 23.35 -14.49
C LYS A 85 -1.39 21.82 -14.57
N ASP A 86 -2.48 21.22 -14.09
CA ASP A 86 -2.67 19.77 -13.97
C ASP A 86 -1.62 19.05 -13.09
N GLY A 87 -0.98 19.78 -12.18
CA GLY A 87 0.00 19.22 -11.25
C GLY A 87 -0.63 18.22 -10.27
N THR A 88 -0.14 16.99 -10.27
CA THR A 88 -0.38 15.99 -9.24
C THR A 88 0.97 15.52 -8.71
N ALA A 89 1.08 15.25 -7.41
CA ALA A 89 2.32 14.74 -6.83
C ALA A 89 2.07 13.37 -6.19
N LEU A 90 2.82 12.38 -6.69
CA LEU A 90 2.84 11.02 -6.15
C LEU A 90 3.80 10.92 -4.95
N SER A 91 4.85 11.74 -4.94
CA SER A 91 5.93 11.73 -3.97
C SER A 91 6.14 13.10 -3.31
N GLU A 92 6.97 13.15 -2.27
CA GLU A 92 7.35 14.42 -1.62
C GLU A 92 8.06 15.38 -2.60
N SER A 93 7.91 16.68 -2.35
CA SER A 93 8.45 17.75 -3.19
C SER A 93 9.97 17.85 -3.02
N PRO A 94 10.76 18.11 -4.09
CA PRO A 94 12.19 18.37 -3.96
C PRO A 94 12.53 19.62 -3.13
N ASP A 95 11.57 20.56 -3.03
CA ASP A 95 11.70 21.80 -2.26
C ASP A 95 11.22 21.67 -0.80
N ASP A 96 10.89 20.46 -0.34
CA ASP A 96 10.72 20.21 1.10
C ASP A 96 12.10 19.95 1.72
N ASP A 97 12.35 20.45 2.94
CA ASP A 97 13.57 20.15 3.73
C ASP A 97 13.79 18.63 3.97
N PHE A 98 12.82 17.80 3.56
CA PHE A 98 12.82 16.35 3.61
C PHE A 98 12.74 15.79 2.18
N GLU A 99 13.88 15.21 1.78
CA GLU A 99 14.22 14.31 0.68
C GLU A 99 13.20 14.07 -0.48
N PRO A 100 13.60 14.35 -1.74
CA PRO A 100 12.75 14.18 -2.92
C PRO A 100 12.33 12.72 -3.16
N GLN A 101 11.13 12.55 -3.73
CA GLN A 101 10.66 11.31 -4.36
C GLN A 101 10.26 10.14 -3.45
N ILE A 102 9.92 10.39 -2.18
CA ILE A 102 9.39 9.35 -1.28
C ILE A 102 7.85 9.28 -1.35
N PHE A 103 7.33 8.08 -1.59
CA PHE A 103 5.88 7.81 -1.64
C PHE A 103 5.27 7.72 -0.24
N SER A 104 4.02 8.15 -0.12
CA SER A 104 3.33 8.31 1.18
C SER A 104 2.48 7.10 1.61
N THR A 105 2.46 6.03 0.80
CA THR A 105 1.77 4.77 1.14
C THR A 105 2.56 3.99 2.19
N VAL A 106 1.84 3.42 3.16
CA VAL A 106 2.40 2.57 4.22
C VAL A 106 1.84 1.15 4.10
N GLY A 107 2.57 0.18 4.63
CA GLY A 107 2.05 -1.17 4.74
C GLY A 107 2.94 -2.11 5.56
N ALA A 108 2.44 -3.32 5.77
CA ALA A 108 3.07 -4.34 6.58
C ALA A 108 2.81 -5.72 5.98
N VAL A 109 3.79 -6.61 6.16
CA VAL A 109 3.65 -8.04 5.89
C VAL A 109 4.20 -8.76 7.11
N ALA A 110 3.47 -9.77 7.59
CA ALA A 110 3.87 -10.57 8.73
C ALA A 110 3.64 -12.05 8.46
N ILE A 111 4.45 -12.89 9.10
CA ILE A 111 4.26 -14.34 9.19
C ILE A 111 4.23 -14.75 10.66
N ASP A 112 3.26 -15.56 11.05
CA ASP A 112 3.13 -16.05 12.43
C ASP A 112 3.84 -17.40 12.65
N ARG A 113 3.74 -17.96 13.87
CA ARG A 113 4.35 -19.25 14.23
C ARG A 113 3.70 -20.46 13.55
N ASN A 114 2.49 -20.30 13.03
CA ASN A 114 1.78 -21.34 12.27
C ASN A 114 2.13 -21.29 10.78
N GLY A 115 2.86 -20.26 10.34
CA GLY A 115 3.17 -20.02 8.93
C GLY A 115 2.12 -19.20 8.21
N THR A 116 1.13 -18.65 8.92
CA THR A 116 0.09 -17.79 8.35
C THR A 116 0.73 -16.46 7.94
N ILE A 117 0.59 -16.11 6.67
CA ILE A 117 1.06 -14.84 6.12
C ILE A 117 -0.11 -13.86 5.98
N VAL A 118 0.06 -12.64 6.47
CA VAL A 118 -0.90 -11.54 6.28
C VAL A 118 -0.19 -10.34 5.71
N ALA A 119 -0.80 -9.68 4.73
CA ALA A 119 -0.32 -8.43 4.16
C ALA A 119 -1.40 -7.35 4.25
N GLY A 120 -1.00 -6.10 4.50
CA GLY A 120 -1.91 -4.95 4.51
C GLY A 120 -1.23 -3.68 4.07
N THR A 121 -1.99 -2.80 3.40
CA THR A 121 -1.50 -1.54 2.83
C THR A 121 -2.55 -0.44 3.04
N SER A 122 -2.12 0.79 3.31
CA SER A 122 -2.99 1.95 3.52
C SER A 122 -2.36 3.22 2.96
N THR A 123 -3.18 4.12 2.41
CA THR A 123 -2.70 5.35 1.78
C THR A 123 -3.75 6.47 1.80
N GLY A 124 -3.30 7.72 1.71
CA GLY A 124 -4.13 8.87 1.31
C GLY A 124 -4.17 9.11 -0.21
N GLY A 125 -3.43 8.29 -0.97
CA GLY A 125 -3.32 8.43 -2.42
C GLY A 125 -2.28 9.48 -2.83
N MET A 126 -2.60 10.25 -3.87
CA MET A 126 -1.73 11.29 -4.42
C MET A 126 -2.17 12.67 -3.99
N THR A 127 -1.21 13.57 -3.80
CA THR A 127 -1.48 14.99 -3.67
C THR A 127 -2.17 15.51 -4.93
N ASN A 128 -3.25 16.27 -4.74
CA ASN A 128 -4.11 16.83 -5.78
C ASN A 128 -4.78 15.76 -6.68
N LYS A 129 -5.02 14.54 -6.17
CA LYS A 129 -5.77 13.51 -6.91
C LYS A 129 -7.17 14.01 -7.30
N ARG A 130 -7.63 13.61 -8.49
CA ARG A 130 -8.93 14.03 -9.05
C ARG A 130 -9.91 12.88 -9.12
N PHE A 131 -11.21 13.22 -9.20
CA PHE A 131 -12.30 12.32 -9.61
C PHE A 131 -12.47 11.05 -8.75
N GLY A 132 -12.07 11.08 -7.48
CA GLY A 132 -12.05 9.89 -6.63
C GLY A 132 -11.04 8.84 -7.11
N ARG A 133 -9.90 9.27 -7.66
CA ARG A 133 -8.83 8.38 -8.15
C ARG A 133 -8.45 7.37 -7.07
N ILE A 134 -8.41 6.11 -7.50
CA ILE A 134 -8.05 4.95 -6.69
C ILE A 134 -6.67 4.46 -7.14
N GLY A 135 -5.75 4.31 -6.18
CA GLY A 135 -4.43 3.74 -6.40
C GLY A 135 -4.39 2.22 -6.28
N ASP A 136 -3.19 1.66 -6.15
CA ASP A 136 -2.95 0.22 -6.01
C ASP A 136 -3.26 -0.33 -4.61
N SER A 137 -3.14 0.50 -3.57
CA SER A 137 -3.24 0.07 -2.17
C SER A 137 -4.54 -0.68 -1.77
N PRO A 138 -5.74 -0.33 -2.26
CA PRO A 138 -6.94 -1.11 -1.97
C PRO A 138 -7.17 -2.27 -2.95
N ILE A 139 -6.35 -2.41 -3.99
CA ILE A 139 -6.55 -3.40 -5.06
C ILE A 139 -5.73 -4.65 -4.75
N ILE A 140 -6.43 -5.72 -4.36
CA ILE A 140 -5.83 -7.03 -4.10
C ILE A 140 -5.11 -7.53 -5.36
N GLY A 141 -3.84 -7.90 -5.21
CA GLY A 141 -2.95 -8.32 -6.29
C GLY A 141 -2.17 -7.18 -6.96
N ALA A 142 -2.50 -5.91 -6.70
CA ALA A 142 -1.70 -4.77 -7.12
C ALA A 142 -0.84 -4.26 -5.95
N GLY A 143 -1.45 -3.64 -4.96
CA GLY A 143 -0.77 -3.05 -3.81
C GLY A 143 -0.57 -4.01 -2.64
N THR A 144 -1.48 -4.98 -2.48
CA THR A 144 -1.49 -5.93 -1.37
C THR A 144 -1.79 -7.33 -1.89
N TYR A 145 -1.02 -8.33 -1.47
CA TYR A 145 -1.33 -9.72 -1.75
C TYR A 145 -0.71 -10.64 -0.69
N ALA A 146 -1.39 -11.72 -0.31
CA ALA A 146 -0.87 -12.73 0.58
C ALA A 146 -1.30 -14.12 0.15
N ASP A 147 -0.35 -15.06 0.15
CA ASP A 147 -0.59 -16.50 0.03
C ASP A 147 0.44 -17.22 0.89
N SER A 148 -0.02 -17.86 1.99
CA SER A 148 0.85 -18.49 2.99
C SER A 148 1.71 -19.62 2.41
N ARG A 149 1.32 -20.16 1.26
CA ARG A 149 2.10 -21.18 0.54
C ARG A 149 3.35 -20.60 -0.12
N TYR A 150 3.37 -19.29 -0.39
CA TYR A 150 4.40 -18.65 -1.20
C TYR A 150 4.97 -17.39 -0.54
N CYS A 151 4.20 -16.30 -0.48
CA CYS A 151 4.63 -15.03 0.09
C CYS A 151 3.49 -14.04 0.31
N GLY A 152 3.77 -13.02 1.13
CA GLY A 152 2.98 -11.80 1.28
C GLY A 152 3.75 -10.59 0.79
N ILE A 153 3.04 -9.62 0.20
CA ILE A 153 3.58 -8.43 -0.43
C ILE A 153 2.72 -7.23 -0.04
N SER A 154 3.39 -6.13 0.33
CA SER A 154 2.80 -4.79 0.41
C SER A 154 3.64 -3.84 -0.41
N ALA A 155 2.99 -2.98 -1.19
CA ALA A 155 3.62 -2.08 -2.13
C ALA A 155 3.43 -0.60 -1.79
N THR A 156 4.29 0.23 -2.37
CA THR A 156 4.22 1.69 -2.36
C THR A 156 4.78 2.22 -3.68
N GLY A 157 4.13 3.20 -4.32
CA GLY A 157 4.60 3.72 -5.61
C GLY A 157 3.55 4.38 -6.48
N HIS A 158 3.86 4.43 -7.78
CA HIS A 158 2.96 4.90 -8.83
C HIS A 158 1.81 3.92 -9.08
N GLY A 159 0.72 4.08 -8.33
CA GLY A 159 -0.41 3.14 -8.29
C GLY A 159 -0.93 2.67 -9.66
N GLU A 160 -0.99 3.54 -10.67
CA GLU A 160 -1.41 3.19 -12.03
C GLU A 160 -0.54 2.08 -12.66
N TYR A 161 0.77 2.13 -12.44
CA TYR A 161 1.69 1.11 -12.93
C TYR A 161 1.60 -0.17 -12.11
N PHE A 162 1.40 -0.06 -10.80
CA PHE A 162 1.25 -1.21 -9.91
C PHE A 162 -0.03 -2.00 -10.21
N ILE A 163 -1.13 -1.32 -10.52
CA ILE A 163 -2.38 -1.91 -11.00
C ILE A 163 -2.16 -2.58 -12.35
N ARG A 164 -1.65 -1.84 -13.35
CA ARG A 164 -1.46 -2.35 -14.72
C ARG A 164 -0.52 -3.55 -14.80
N ALA A 165 0.48 -3.60 -13.92
CA ALA A 165 1.45 -4.69 -13.87
C ALA A 165 1.07 -5.82 -12.90
N ALA A 166 -0.03 -5.67 -12.13
CA ALA A 166 -0.44 -6.56 -11.04
C ALA A 166 0.74 -6.93 -10.12
N VAL A 167 1.46 -5.91 -9.62
CA VAL A 167 2.80 -6.08 -9.02
C VAL A 167 2.83 -7.11 -7.90
N ALA A 168 1.97 -6.98 -6.88
CA ALA A 168 1.99 -7.88 -5.73
C ALA A 168 1.69 -9.34 -6.12
N HIS A 169 0.71 -9.55 -6.99
CA HIS A 169 0.38 -10.88 -7.49
C HIS A 169 1.45 -11.44 -8.45
N ASP A 170 2.03 -10.64 -9.36
CA ASP A 170 3.09 -11.09 -10.28
C ASP A 170 4.33 -11.57 -9.52
N ILE A 171 4.71 -10.88 -8.43
CA ILE A 171 5.81 -11.32 -7.55
C ILE A 171 5.48 -12.68 -6.94
N CYS A 172 4.31 -12.83 -6.31
CA CYS A 172 3.89 -14.10 -5.70
C CYS A 172 3.77 -15.23 -6.72
N ALA A 173 3.19 -14.95 -7.89
CA ALA A 173 3.08 -15.88 -9.01
C ALA A 173 4.45 -16.33 -9.52
N ARG A 174 5.47 -15.46 -9.54
CA ARG A 174 6.84 -15.85 -9.91
C ARG A 174 7.49 -16.75 -8.88
N VAL A 175 7.32 -16.46 -7.59
CA VAL A 175 7.77 -17.36 -6.51
C VAL A 175 7.12 -18.74 -6.69
N ASN A 176 5.81 -18.78 -6.94
CA ASN A 176 5.09 -20.03 -7.15
C ASN A 176 5.52 -20.75 -8.44
N TYR A 177 5.39 -20.12 -9.61
CA TYR A 177 5.51 -20.81 -10.89
C TYR A 177 6.96 -21.04 -11.30
N LYS A 178 7.87 -20.13 -10.98
CA LYS A 178 9.30 -20.24 -11.34
C LYS A 178 10.16 -20.83 -10.23
N LYS A 179 9.60 -21.02 -9.02
CA LYS A 179 10.33 -21.55 -7.85
C LYS A 179 11.62 -20.79 -7.53
N ILE A 180 11.60 -19.47 -7.76
CA ILE A 180 12.71 -18.57 -7.44
C ILE A 180 12.51 -17.93 -6.06
N SER A 181 13.58 -17.38 -5.48
CA SER A 181 13.49 -16.65 -4.21
C SER A 181 12.59 -15.42 -4.33
N LEU A 182 11.98 -15.02 -3.22
CA LEU A 182 11.15 -13.82 -3.15
C LEU A 182 11.92 -12.57 -3.60
N GLN A 183 13.16 -12.38 -3.13
CA GLN A 183 13.99 -11.26 -3.55
C GLN A 183 14.20 -11.21 -5.07
N LYS A 184 14.51 -12.35 -5.70
CA LYS A 184 14.70 -12.42 -7.16
C LYS A 184 13.41 -12.11 -7.91
N ALA A 185 12.27 -12.59 -7.41
CA ALA A 185 10.96 -12.28 -7.99
C ALA A 185 10.61 -10.79 -7.87
N ALA A 186 10.88 -10.20 -6.70
CA ALA A 186 10.69 -8.78 -6.43
C ALA A 186 11.55 -7.91 -7.34
N ASP A 187 12.86 -8.19 -7.44
CA ASP A 187 13.77 -7.39 -8.28
C ASP A 187 13.41 -7.47 -9.76
N GLU A 188 13.00 -8.63 -10.25
CA GLU A 188 12.53 -8.81 -11.63
C GLU A 188 11.29 -7.95 -11.94
N VAL A 189 10.40 -7.76 -10.97
CA VAL A 189 9.21 -6.92 -11.14
C VAL A 189 9.57 -5.44 -10.96
N ILE A 190 10.23 -5.07 -9.86
CA ILE A 190 10.45 -3.68 -9.47
C ILE A 190 11.60 -3.04 -10.26
N GLN A 191 12.75 -3.71 -10.38
CA GLN A 191 13.93 -3.14 -11.04
C GLN A 191 13.89 -3.26 -12.56
N HIS A 192 13.03 -4.12 -13.11
CA HIS A 192 13.01 -4.42 -14.54
C HIS A 192 11.65 -4.16 -15.18
N LYS A 193 10.60 -4.93 -14.83
CA LYS A 193 9.28 -4.78 -15.46
C LYS A 193 8.71 -3.37 -15.24
N LEU A 194 8.71 -2.90 -13.99
CA LEU A 194 8.14 -1.62 -13.60
C LEU A 194 8.96 -0.45 -14.18
N VAL A 195 10.29 -0.51 -14.11
CA VAL A 195 11.20 0.48 -14.73
C VAL A 195 10.95 0.61 -16.23
N ARG A 196 10.83 -0.52 -16.97
CA ARG A 196 10.53 -0.48 -18.42
C ARG A 196 9.18 0.16 -18.74
N MET A 197 8.24 0.12 -17.80
CA MET A 197 6.94 0.77 -17.95
C MET A 197 7.01 2.27 -17.63
N GLY A 198 8.09 2.76 -17.02
CA GLY A 198 8.18 4.12 -16.47
C GLY A 198 7.54 4.27 -15.09
N GLY A 199 7.32 3.15 -14.39
CA GLY A 199 6.79 3.14 -13.03
C GLY A 199 7.89 3.19 -11.97
N GLU A 200 7.62 3.88 -10.87
CA GLU A 200 8.53 3.98 -9.73
C GLU A 200 7.80 3.53 -8.45
N GLY A 201 8.57 2.96 -7.53
CA GLY A 201 8.06 2.47 -6.25
C GLY A 201 8.91 1.35 -5.67
N GLY A 202 8.33 0.65 -4.71
CA GLY A 202 8.93 -0.48 -4.06
C GLY A 202 7.92 -1.37 -3.35
N ILE A 203 8.44 -2.47 -2.81
CA ILE A 203 7.70 -3.44 -2.04
C ILE A 203 8.48 -3.85 -0.80
N ILE A 204 7.71 -4.28 0.20
CA ILE A 204 8.18 -5.16 1.27
C ILE A 204 7.50 -6.52 1.10
N GLY A 205 8.18 -7.60 1.47
CA GLY A 205 7.60 -8.93 1.40
C GLY A 205 8.21 -9.94 2.35
N ILE A 206 7.45 -10.99 2.64
CA ILE A 206 7.88 -12.15 3.44
C ILE A 206 7.46 -13.43 2.72
N ASP A 207 8.37 -14.40 2.60
CA ASP A 207 8.05 -15.72 2.03
C ASP A 207 7.63 -16.76 3.09
N ALA A 208 7.15 -17.91 2.64
CA ALA A 208 6.72 -19.03 3.50
C ALA A 208 7.84 -19.62 4.38
N LYS A 209 9.10 -19.22 4.17
CA LYS A 209 10.26 -19.59 5.00
C LYS A 209 10.67 -18.47 5.96
N ALA A 210 9.83 -17.44 6.08
CA ALA A 210 10.07 -16.22 6.83
C ALA A 210 11.33 -15.45 6.39
N ASN A 211 11.68 -15.51 5.09
CA ASN A 211 12.70 -14.63 4.53
C ASN A 211 12.06 -13.29 4.16
N ILE A 212 12.67 -12.20 4.61
CA ILE A 212 12.24 -10.82 4.32
C ILE A 212 12.86 -10.39 2.98
N SER A 213 12.11 -9.61 2.21
CA SER A 213 12.55 -8.99 0.97
C SER A 213 12.15 -7.53 0.91
N PHE A 214 13.08 -6.71 0.43
CA PHE A 214 12.87 -5.30 0.10
C PHE A 214 13.34 -5.08 -1.33
N SER A 215 12.53 -4.45 -2.17
CA SER A 215 12.97 -4.02 -3.50
C SER A 215 12.30 -2.70 -3.86
N PHE A 216 13.09 -1.71 -4.28
CA PHE A 216 12.60 -0.38 -4.65
C PHE A 216 13.51 0.24 -5.70
N ASN A 217 12.92 0.91 -6.69
CA ASN A 217 13.63 1.58 -7.78
C ASN A 217 13.70 3.11 -7.61
N THR A 218 13.18 3.63 -6.49
CA THR A 218 13.32 5.00 -6.01
C THR A 218 14.68 5.25 -5.36
N PRO A 219 15.07 6.53 -5.14
CA PRO A 219 16.26 6.87 -4.36
C PRO A 219 16.25 6.30 -2.93
N GLY A 220 15.07 6.25 -2.29
CA GLY A 220 14.87 5.69 -0.96
C GLY A 220 13.45 5.14 -0.75
N MET A 221 13.30 4.35 0.30
CA MET A 221 12.03 3.80 0.78
C MET A 221 12.14 3.59 2.29
N TYR A 222 11.32 4.30 3.07
CA TYR A 222 11.18 4.06 4.51
C TYR A 222 10.80 2.60 4.74
N ARG A 223 11.69 1.83 5.39
CA ARG A 223 11.48 0.40 5.62
C ARG A 223 12.08 -0.06 6.93
N ALA A 224 11.47 -1.09 7.49
CA ALA A 224 12.01 -1.83 8.61
C ALA A 224 11.58 -3.30 8.54
N GLY A 225 12.32 -4.18 9.20
CA GLY A 225 11.99 -5.58 9.34
C GLY A 225 12.66 -6.21 10.56
N ILE A 226 12.04 -7.25 11.10
CA ILE A 226 12.62 -8.12 12.12
C ILE A 226 12.55 -9.55 11.63
N ASP A 227 13.70 -10.19 11.47
CA ASP A 227 13.73 -11.56 10.96
C ASP A 227 13.41 -12.59 12.05
N LYS A 228 13.27 -13.87 11.65
CA LYS A 228 13.00 -15.00 12.55
C LYS A 228 14.08 -15.25 13.61
N THR A 229 15.24 -14.62 13.50
CA THR A 229 16.32 -14.68 14.51
C THR A 229 16.28 -13.49 15.48
N GLY A 230 15.37 -12.54 15.26
CA GLY A 230 15.26 -11.31 16.04
C GLY A 230 16.18 -10.19 15.55
N LYS A 231 16.86 -10.37 14.41
CA LYS A 231 17.69 -9.31 13.84
C LYS A 231 16.80 -8.24 13.23
N MET A 232 16.97 -7.01 13.70
CA MET A 232 16.27 -5.84 13.18
C MET A 232 17.09 -5.15 12.08
N GLU A 233 16.40 -4.70 11.04
CA GLU A 233 16.91 -3.83 10.00
C GLU A 233 15.98 -2.62 9.88
N ILE A 234 16.54 -1.41 9.86
CA ILE A 234 15.82 -0.15 9.63
C ILE A 234 16.66 0.66 8.64
N ALA A 235 16.04 1.13 7.57
CA ALA A 235 16.73 1.87 6.54
C ALA A 235 15.77 2.75 5.74
N ILE A 236 16.36 3.74 5.07
CA ILE A 236 15.66 4.64 4.14
C ILE A 236 16.32 4.50 2.77
N PHE A 237 17.63 4.69 2.72
CA PHE A 237 18.42 4.60 1.50
C PHE A 237 18.98 3.20 1.24
N ARG A 238 19.70 3.08 0.13
CA ARG A 238 20.47 1.89 -0.28
C ARG A 238 21.82 1.84 0.44
#